data_AF-S4XEG4-F1
#
_entry.id   AF-S4XEG4-F1
#
_cell.length_a   1.000
_cell.length_b   1.000
_cell.length_c   1.000
_cell.angle_alpha   90.00
_cell.angle_beta   90.00
_cell.angle_gamma   90.00
#
_symmetry.space_group_name_H-M   'P 1'
#
loop_
_entity.id
_entity.type
_entity.pdbx_description
1 polymer ?
#
loop_
_entity_poly.entity_id
_entity_poly.type
_entity_poly.pdbx_seq_one_letter_code
_entity_poly.pdbx_strand_id
1 'polypeptide(L)'
;MRPLSRPVRITLLTVAVLCYVATWLWLVLSQPSDSDYSSPADSTSTAIALVGFLVPTVLALVAVIPTLPVRTLTLIPVALVLNIVVGQVVGTMGLPLPLYLDSFGTVLVAVLAGPAAGMATGGLSSIVWGAFNPTIIPFAAGYALMGLGVGLIRHLWKTTWWKVALAGLVLGFLSGLVSAPVANFIFGGTAGTGTGLLVSGYESLGVSNTTAVFLQSWTSDPIDKVIIFLAVFAVYRALPLRTRRTFEPDTTTDTETDTATVTA
;
A
#
# COMPACT_ATOMS: atom_id res chain seq x y z
N MET A 1 3.54 21.92 -14.57
CA MET A 1 4.65 21.03 -14.98
C MET A 1 4.20 20.30 -16.23
N ARG A 2 5.02 20.19 -17.28
CA ARG A 2 4.67 19.39 -18.46
C ARG A 2 4.74 17.90 -18.09
N PRO A 3 3.84 17.05 -18.60
CA PRO A 3 3.91 15.61 -18.36
C PRO A 3 5.22 15.04 -18.93
N LEU A 4 5.83 14.12 -18.16
CA LEU A 4 7.00 13.37 -18.62
C LEU A 4 6.61 12.48 -19.80
N SER A 5 7.57 12.20 -20.70
CA SER A 5 7.33 11.25 -21.77
C SER A 5 7.01 9.86 -21.21
N ARG A 6 6.15 9.12 -21.91
CA ARG A 6 5.74 7.76 -21.53
C ARG A 6 6.92 6.83 -21.19
N PRO A 7 8.01 6.73 -21.97
CA PRO A 7 9.13 5.85 -21.63
C PRO A 7 9.81 6.28 -20.33
N VAL A 8 10.03 7.58 -20.10
CA VAL A 8 10.63 8.08 -18.85
C VAL A 8 9.74 7.74 -17.66
N ARG A 9 8.43 7.93 -17.78
CA ARG A 9 7.46 7.60 -16.73
C ARG A 9 7.50 6.12 -16.37
N ILE A 10 7.50 5.23 -17.37
CA ILE A 10 7.58 3.78 -17.15
C ILE A 10 8.90 3.44 -16.44
N THR A 11 10.02 3.96 -16.91
CA THR A 11 11.33 3.74 -16.28
C THR A 11 11.33 4.17 -14.81
N LEU A 12 10.80 5.36 -14.49
CA LEU A 12 10.71 5.83 -13.09
C LEU A 12 9.86 4.91 -12.22
N LEU A 13 8.71 4.44 -12.72
CA LEU A 13 7.84 3.53 -11.99
C LEU A 13 8.48 2.15 -11.81
N THR A 14 9.17 1.64 -12.81
CA THR A 14 9.91 0.38 -12.72
C THR A 14 11.03 0.49 -11.70
N VAL A 15 11.83 1.56 -11.73
CA VAL A 15 12.88 1.82 -10.73
C VAL A 15 12.27 1.94 -9.33
N ALA A 16 11.14 2.64 -9.18
CA ALA A 16 10.46 2.74 -7.89
C ALA A 16 10.06 1.36 -7.34
N VAL A 17 9.45 0.50 -8.16
CA VAL A 17 9.08 -0.88 -7.77
C VAL A 17 10.32 -1.68 -7.37
N LEU A 18 11.40 -1.62 -8.17
CA LEU A 18 12.64 -2.34 -7.86
C LEU A 18 13.26 -1.87 -6.55
N CYS A 19 13.25 -0.57 -6.26
CA CYS A 19 13.72 -0.02 -4.99
C CYS A 19 12.87 -0.47 -3.80
N TYR A 20 11.53 -0.45 -3.91
CA TYR A 20 10.66 -1.00 -2.85
C TYR A 20 11.00 -2.45 -2.53
N VAL A 21 11.14 -3.27 -3.58
CA VAL A 21 11.45 -4.70 -3.44
C VAL A 21 12.84 -4.89 -2.86
N ALA A 22 13.85 -4.14 -3.33
CA ALA A 22 15.22 -4.24 -2.85
C ALA A 22 15.35 -3.86 -1.37
N THR A 23 14.71 -2.75 -0.95
CA THR A 23 14.71 -2.33 0.46
C THR A 23 13.97 -3.32 1.35
N TRP A 24 12.83 -3.85 0.90
CA TRP A 24 12.11 -4.88 1.64
C TRP A 24 12.91 -6.18 1.74
N LEU A 25 13.52 -6.65 0.65
CA LEU A 25 14.38 -7.85 0.66
C LEU A 25 15.57 -7.66 1.60
N TRP A 26 16.20 -6.49 1.57
CA TRP A 26 17.27 -6.18 2.49
C TRP A 26 16.81 -6.28 3.95
N LEU A 27 15.68 -5.69 4.32
CA LEU A 27 15.12 -5.81 5.68
C LEU A 27 14.88 -7.27 6.09
N VAL A 28 14.24 -8.06 5.22
CA VAL A 28 13.86 -9.44 5.51
C VAL A 28 15.07 -10.38 5.59
N LEU A 29 16.07 -10.18 4.73
CA LEU A 29 17.25 -11.05 4.66
C LEU A 29 18.33 -10.67 5.67
N SER A 30 18.53 -9.37 5.94
CA SER A 30 19.56 -8.92 6.87
C SER A 30 19.11 -8.94 8.32
N GLN A 31 17.80 -8.89 8.59
CA GLN A 31 17.19 -8.92 9.93
C GLN A 31 17.94 -8.01 10.92
N PRO A 32 18.00 -6.69 10.63
CA PRO A 32 18.77 -5.77 11.42
C PRO A 32 18.28 -5.72 12.87
N SER A 33 19.20 -5.80 13.83
CA SER A 33 18.91 -5.83 15.26
C SER A 33 19.29 -4.52 15.98
N ASP A 34 19.71 -3.50 15.24
CA ASP A 34 20.17 -2.21 15.77
C ASP A 34 19.03 -1.19 15.99
N SER A 35 17.77 -1.56 15.77
CA SER A 35 16.61 -0.70 16.01
C SER A 35 15.39 -1.45 16.49
N ASP A 36 14.58 -0.76 17.29
CA ASP A 36 13.21 -1.16 17.64
C ASP A 36 12.14 -0.36 16.88
N TYR A 37 12.55 0.54 15.97
CA TYR A 37 11.66 1.47 15.24
C TYR A 37 10.80 2.36 16.16
N SER A 38 11.31 2.72 17.35
CA SER A 38 10.68 3.70 18.23
C SER A 38 10.79 5.14 17.72
N SER A 39 11.81 5.45 16.91
CA SER A 39 12.05 6.77 16.31
C SER A 39 12.50 6.66 14.85
N PRO A 40 12.11 7.59 13.94
CA PRO A 40 12.50 7.57 12.52
C PRO A 40 14.00 7.69 12.23
N ALA A 41 14.80 8.06 13.23
CA ALA A 41 16.25 8.23 13.13
C ALA A 41 16.99 7.58 14.30
N ASP A 42 16.40 6.53 14.87
CA ASP A 42 16.98 5.80 16.00
C ASP A 42 18.30 5.09 15.65
N SER A 43 18.40 4.56 14.43
CA SER A 43 19.49 3.67 14.03
C SER A 43 19.86 3.80 12.55
N THR A 44 20.95 3.13 12.16
CA THR A 44 21.35 3.06 10.75
C THR A 44 20.31 2.29 9.94
N SER A 45 19.77 1.20 10.47
CA SER A 45 18.77 0.40 9.75
C SER A 45 17.45 1.11 9.55
N THR A 46 17.00 1.91 10.52
CA THR A 46 15.80 2.73 10.36
C THR A 46 16.04 3.84 9.33
N ALA A 47 17.22 4.45 9.31
CA ALA A 47 17.58 5.42 8.27
C ALA A 47 17.63 4.79 6.87
N ILE A 48 18.22 3.60 6.72
CA ILE A 48 18.25 2.85 5.46
C ILE A 48 16.83 2.51 5.00
N ALA A 49 15.97 2.02 5.89
CA ALA A 49 14.58 1.71 5.58
C ALA A 49 13.80 2.97 5.15
N LEU A 50 13.93 4.06 5.91
CA LEU A 50 13.26 5.33 5.62
C LEU A 50 13.68 5.87 4.25
N VAL A 51 14.99 5.96 3.98
CA VAL A 51 15.51 6.45 2.69
C VAL A 51 15.12 5.48 1.57
N GLY A 52 15.27 4.18 1.80
CA GLY A 52 14.97 3.12 0.85
C GLY A 52 13.51 3.07 0.41
N PHE A 53 12.58 3.53 1.26
CA PHE A 53 11.16 3.64 0.92
C PHE A 53 10.72 5.06 0.53
N LEU A 54 11.37 6.10 1.03
CA LEU A 54 11.10 7.49 0.64
C LEU A 54 11.48 7.73 -0.83
N VAL A 55 12.66 7.28 -1.26
CA VAL A 55 13.13 7.47 -2.63
C VAL A 55 12.15 6.90 -3.67
N PRO A 56 11.73 5.61 -3.62
CA PRO A 56 10.75 5.09 -4.57
C PRO A 56 9.37 5.73 -4.44
N THR A 57 8.97 6.19 -3.25
CA THR A 57 7.74 6.99 -3.07
C THR A 57 7.83 8.28 -3.89
N VAL A 58 8.93 9.02 -3.77
CA VAL A 58 9.15 10.27 -4.50
C VAL A 58 9.22 10.01 -6.01
N LEU A 59 9.92 8.97 -6.45
CA LEU A 59 9.97 8.59 -7.88
C LEU A 59 8.57 8.29 -8.43
N ALA A 60 7.75 7.55 -7.69
CA ALA A 60 6.37 7.27 -8.08
C ALA A 60 5.52 8.54 -8.16
N LEU A 61 5.66 9.46 -7.19
CA LEU A 61 4.97 10.74 -7.19
C LEU A 61 5.39 11.63 -8.37
N VAL A 62 6.70 11.74 -8.65
CA VAL A 62 7.23 12.50 -9.79
C VAL A 62 6.71 11.95 -11.11
N ALA A 63 6.61 10.62 -11.24
CA ALA A 63 6.09 9.96 -12.43
C ALA A 63 4.58 10.19 -12.62
N VAL A 64 3.82 10.32 -11.54
CA VAL A 64 2.35 10.28 -11.57
C VAL A 64 1.69 11.65 -11.44
N ILE A 65 2.18 12.53 -10.57
CA ILE A 65 1.55 13.84 -10.32
C ILE A 65 1.25 14.62 -11.62
N PRO A 66 2.16 14.68 -12.61
CA PRO A 66 1.90 15.43 -13.84
C PRO A 66 0.78 14.85 -14.72
N THR A 67 0.38 13.58 -14.51
CA THR A 67 -0.68 12.92 -15.29
C THR A 67 -2.04 12.96 -14.60
N LEU A 68 -2.09 13.37 -13.33
CA LEU A 68 -3.32 13.34 -12.54
C LEU A 68 -4.12 14.64 -12.68
N PRO A 69 -5.46 14.55 -12.86
CA PRO A 69 -6.31 15.73 -12.79
C PRO A 69 -6.32 16.27 -11.35
N VAL A 70 -6.62 17.57 -11.22
CA VAL A 70 -6.66 18.28 -9.92
C VAL A 70 -7.52 17.55 -8.88
N ARG A 71 -8.65 16.96 -9.30
CA ARG A 71 -9.53 16.21 -8.40
C ARG A 71 -8.86 14.98 -7.79
N THR A 72 -8.04 14.26 -8.57
CA THR A 72 -7.27 13.14 -8.03
C THR A 72 -6.18 13.61 -7.10
N LEU A 73 -5.48 14.71 -7.44
CA LEU A 73 -4.49 15.31 -6.55
C LEU A 73 -5.09 15.71 -5.20
N THR A 74 -6.33 16.23 -5.17
CA THR A 74 -7.04 16.54 -3.92
C THR A 74 -7.53 15.30 -3.16
N LEU A 75 -7.74 14.17 -3.85
CA LEU A 75 -8.17 12.92 -3.22
C LEU A 75 -7.04 12.25 -2.44
N ILE A 76 -5.79 12.38 -2.89
CA ILE A 76 -4.63 11.72 -2.27
C ILE A 76 -4.51 12.12 -0.77
N PRO A 77 -4.44 13.41 -0.38
CA PRO A 77 -4.37 13.79 1.03
C PRO A 77 -5.54 13.25 1.88
N VAL A 78 -6.76 13.26 1.34
CA VAL A 78 -7.94 12.70 2.03
C VAL A 78 -7.78 11.20 2.25
N ALA A 79 -7.28 10.48 1.25
CA ALA A 79 -6.96 9.06 1.35
C ALA A 79 -5.90 8.79 2.42
N LEU A 80 -4.84 9.60 2.50
CA LEU A 80 -3.81 9.47 3.53
C LEU A 80 -4.42 9.63 4.93
N VAL A 81 -5.19 10.69 5.15
CA VAL A 81 -5.80 10.98 6.46
C VAL A 81 -6.73 9.84 6.87
N LEU A 82 -7.56 9.35 5.95
CA LEU A 82 -8.47 8.24 6.24
C LEU A 82 -7.70 6.97 6.63
N ASN A 83 -6.69 6.58 5.83
CA ASN A 83 -5.85 5.43 6.11
C ASN A 83 -5.19 5.52 7.50
N ILE A 84 -4.58 6.66 7.79
CA ILE A 84 -3.84 6.90 9.03
C ILE A 84 -4.79 6.90 10.23
N VAL A 85 -5.90 7.65 10.18
CA VAL A 85 -6.81 7.78 11.32
C VAL A 85 -7.48 6.45 11.62
N VAL A 86 -8.04 5.79 10.60
CA VAL A 86 -8.70 4.48 10.78
C VAL A 86 -7.68 3.43 11.22
N GLY A 87 -6.52 3.38 10.57
CA GLY A 87 -5.46 2.44 10.90
C GLY A 87 -4.91 2.63 12.32
N GLN A 88 -4.77 3.87 12.80
CA GLN A 88 -4.40 4.16 14.18
C GLN A 88 -5.49 3.69 15.16
N VAL A 89 -6.76 4.06 14.92
CA VAL A 89 -7.85 3.66 15.81
C VAL A 89 -7.96 2.14 15.94
N VAL A 90 -7.84 1.43 14.83
CA VAL A 90 -7.97 -0.04 14.79
C VAL A 90 -6.70 -0.70 15.34
N GLY A 91 -5.51 -0.22 14.98
CA GLY A 91 -4.23 -0.85 15.32
C GLY A 91 -3.72 -0.56 16.73
N THR A 92 -4.03 0.61 17.31
CA THR A 92 -3.41 1.08 18.57
C THR A 92 -4.40 1.47 19.67
N MET A 93 -5.64 1.87 19.35
CA MET A 93 -6.56 2.47 20.34
C MET A 93 -7.45 1.47 21.10
N GLY A 94 -6.96 0.24 21.33
CA GLY A 94 -7.60 -0.71 22.25
C GLY A 94 -8.83 -1.45 21.72
N LEU A 95 -9.15 -1.33 20.42
CA LEU A 95 -10.09 -2.23 19.77
C LEU A 95 -9.37 -3.58 19.56
N PRO A 96 -9.86 -4.70 20.13
CA PRO A 96 -9.24 -6.02 19.96
C PRO A 96 -9.60 -6.61 18.58
N LEU A 97 -9.67 -5.76 17.54
CA LEU A 97 -10.01 -6.17 16.20
C LEU A 97 -8.73 -6.66 15.53
N PRO A 98 -8.65 -7.94 15.11
CA PRO A 98 -7.47 -8.46 14.47
C PRO A 98 -7.47 -8.11 12.98
N LEU A 99 -7.53 -6.81 12.68
CA LEU A 99 -7.59 -6.22 11.35
C LEU A 99 -6.82 -4.87 11.36
N TYR A 100 -6.65 -4.23 10.20
CA TYR A 100 -5.89 -2.98 10.08
C TYR A 100 -6.75 -1.81 9.55
N LEU A 101 -7.59 -2.07 8.54
CA LEU A 101 -8.49 -1.11 7.88
C LEU A 101 -7.79 0.17 7.37
N ASP A 102 -6.50 0.07 7.06
CA ASP A 102 -5.56 1.17 6.87
C ASP A 102 -5.25 1.53 5.41
N SER A 103 -5.99 0.93 4.47
CA SER A 103 -5.70 1.01 3.04
C SER A 103 -6.92 1.36 2.20
N PHE A 104 -8.04 1.72 2.84
CA PHE A 104 -9.26 2.11 2.13
C PHE A 104 -9.03 3.26 1.14
N GLY A 105 -8.32 4.31 1.57
CA GLY A 105 -7.97 5.45 0.71
C GLY A 105 -7.06 5.02 -0.45
N THR A 106 -6.08 4.15 -0.18
CA THR A 106 -5.16 3.62 -1.19
C THR A 106 -5.90 2.82 -2.25
N VAL A 107 -6.79 1.91 -1.83
CA VAL A 107 -7.63 1.09 -2.73
C VAL A 107 -8.56 2.00 -3.53
N LEU A 108 -9.18 3.02 -2.92
CA LEU A 108 -10.05 3.97 -3.63
C LEU A 108 -9.29 4.75 -4.70
N VAL A 109 -8.12 5.31 -4.39
CA VAL A 109 -7.29 6.02 -5.37
C VAL A 109 -6.83 5.07 -6.48
N ALA A 110 -6.40 3.86 -6.14
CA ALA A 110 -5.99 2.85 -7.11
C ALA A 110 -7.12 2.50 -8.10
N VAL A 111 -8.34 2.32 -7.59
CA VAL A 111 -9.52 2.01 -8.41
C VAL A 111 -9.87 3.17 -9.36
N LEU A 112 -9.83 4.41 -8.88
CA LEU A 112 -10.24 5.59 -9.64
C LEU A 112 -9.15 6.10 -10.60
N ALA A 113 -7.90 6.16 -10.12
CA ALA A 113 -6.78 6.80 -10.81
C ALA A 113 -5.73 5.80 -11.34
N GLY A 114 -5.85 4.52 -11.02
CA GLY A 114 -5.02 3.46 -11.60
C GLY A 114 -3.77 3.07 -10.78
N PRO A 115 -2.97 2.13 -11.31
CA PRO A 115 -1.91 1.44 -10.56
C PRO A 115 -0.82 2.37 -10.02
N ALA A 116 -0.33 3.27 -10.86
CA ALA A 116 0.76 4.16 -10.46
C ALA A 116 0.32 5.15 -9.38
N ALA A 117 -0.90 5.69 -9.47
CA ALA A 117 -1.49 6.56 -8.46
C ALA A 117 -1.77 5.83 -7.15
N GLY A 118 -2.27 4.59 -7.22
CA GLY A 118 -2.44 3.72 -6.06
C GLY A 118 -1.12 3.46 -5.34
N MET A 119 -0.09 3.03 -6.07
CA MET A 119 1.24 2.77 -5.53
C MET A 119 1.85 4.01 -4.87
N ALA A 120 1.77 5.17 -5.53
CA ALA A 120 2.26 6.43 -4.97
C ALA A 120 1.50 6.83 -3.69
N THR A 121 0.17 6.61 -3.67
CA THR A 121 -0.66 6.88 -2.48
C THR A 121 -0.30 5.96 -1.32
N GLY A 122 -0.13 4.65 -1.59
CA GLY A 122 0.25 3.68 -0.56
C GLY A 122 1.63 3.98 0.03
N GLY A 123 2.63 4.20 -0.83
CA GLY A 123 3.97 4.62 -0.40
C GLY A 123 3.91 5.89 0.44
N LEU A 124 3.22 6.91 -0.05
CA LEU A 124 3.08 8.19 0.66
C LEU A 124 2.34 8.04 2.00
N SER A 125 1.32 7.17 2.10
CA SER A 125 0.66 6.84 3.38
C SER A 125 1.66 6.30 4.38
N SER A 126 2.49 5.32 3.97
CA SER A 126 3.46 4.72 4.88
C SER A 126 4.53 5.70 5.35
N ILE A 127 5.01 6.60 4.48
CA ILE A 127 6.03 7.60 4.82
C ILE A 127 5.47 8.68 5.74
N VAL A 128 4.29 9.23 5.42
CA VAL A 128 3.66 10.28 6.23
C VAL A 128 3.30 9.73 7.61
N TRP A 129 2.73 8.52 7.66
CA TRP A 129 2.42 7.85 8.91
C TRP A 129 3.68 7.50 9.70
N GLY A 130 4.69 6.97 9.02
CA GLY A 130 6.01 6.63 9.56
C GLY A 130 6.70 7.79 10.27
N ALA A 131 6.44 9.03 9.86
CA ALA A 131 7.03 10.21 10.47
C ALA A 131 6.65 10.40 11.96
N PHE A 132 5.50 9.88 12.39
CA PHE A 132 5.04 9.94 13.79
C PHE A 132 4.67 8.57 14.37
N ASN A 133 4.63 7.52 13.56
CA ASN A 133 4.59 6.12 14.01
C ASN A 133 5.61 5.29 13.20
N PRO A 134 6.89 5.25 13.60
CA PRO A 134 7.97 4.72 12.77
C PRO A 134 7.89 3.21 12.54
N THR A 135 7.12 2.49 13.36
CA THR A 135 6.80 1.06 13.17
C THR A 135 6.13 0.75 11.82
N ILE A 136 5.54 1.75 11.15
CA ILE A 136 4.91 1.60 9.83
C ILE A 136 5.94 1.56 8.69
N ILE A 137 7.11 2.16 8.87
CA ILE A 137 8.12 2.31 7.81
C ILE A 137 8.52 0.97 7.18
N PRO A 138 8.81 -0.10 7.95
CA PRO A 138 9.18 -1.41 7.39
C PRO A 138 8.11 -2.05 6.49
N PHE A 139 6.85 -1.65 6.62
CA PHE A 139 5.74 -2.18 5.85
C PHE A 139 5.48 -1.44 4.53
N ALA A 140 6.23 -0.37 4.23
CA ALA A 140 5.98 0.52 3.09
C ALA A 140 5.87 -0.21 1.72
N ALA A 141 6.67 -1.25 1.50
CA ALA A 141 6.57 -2.08 0.30
C ALA A 141 5.19 -2.74 0.16
N GLY A 142 4.59 -3.19 1.26
CA GLY A 142 3.22 -3.74 1.31
C GLY A 142 2.16 -2.69 0.97
N TYR A 143 2.29 -1.47 1.48
CA TYR A 143 1.39 -0.36 1.13
C TYR A 143 1.45 -0.01 -0.36
N ALA A 144 2.66 0.09 -0.92
CA ALA A 144 2.88 0.34 -2.33
C ALA A 144 2.34 -0.81 -3.21
N LEU A 145 2.61 -2.06 -2.81
CA LEU A 145 2.09 -3.27 -3.47
C LEU A 145 0.56 -3.27 -3.51
N MET A 146 -0.11 -2.93 -2.41
CA MET A 146 -1.57 -2.90 -2.35
C MET A 146 -2.15 -1.92 -3.37
N GLY A 147 -1.61 -0.71 -3.43
CA GLY A 147 -2.05 0.30 -4.40
C GLY A 147 -1.76 -0.08 -5.85
N LEU A 148 -0.58 -0.64 -6.12
CA LEU A 148 -0.20 -1.14 -7.44
C LEU A 148 -1.14 -2.28 -7.88
N GLY A 149 -1.27 -3.30 -7.03
CA GLY A 149 -2.04 -4.51 -7.30
C GLY A 149 -3.51 -4.22 -7.56
N VAL A 150 -4.14 -3.41 -6.72
CA VAL A 150 -5.55 -2.99 -6.92
C VAL A 150 -5.72 -2.22 -8.22
N GLY A 151 -4.81 -1.30 -8.53
CA GLY A 151 -4.93 -0.49 -9.74
C GLY A 151 -4.82 -1.33 -11.02
N LEU A 152 -4.02 -2.40 -11.02
CA LEU A 152 -3.93 -3.36 -12.13
C LEU A 152 -5.25 -4.11 -12.36
N ILE A 153 -5.97 -4.45 -11.28
CA ILE A 153 -7.24 -5.18 -11.35
C ILE A 153 -8.47 -4.27 -11.20
N ARG A 154 -8.31 -2.95 -11.31
CA ARG A 154 -9.38 -1.95 -11.06
C ARG A 154 -10.64 -2.17 -11.90
N HIS A 155 -10.50 -2.82 -13.06
CA HIS A 155 -11.62 -3.15 -13.94
C HIS A 155 -12.67 -4.06 -13.25
N LEU A 156 -12.27 -4.83 -12.22
CA LEU A 156 -13.19 -5.67 -11.45
C LEU A 156 -14.26 -4.87 -10.69
N TRP A 157 -14.00 -3.61 -10.33
CA TRP A 157 -14.99 -2.74 -9.67
C TRP A 157 -16.16 -2.35 -10.58
N LYS A 158 -16.00 -2.54 -11.90
CA LYS A 158 -17.10 -2.41 -12.88
C LYS A 158 -18.00 -3.66 -12.94
N THR A 159 -17.60 -4.76 -12.30
CA THR A 159 -18.26 -6.07 -12.36
C THR A 159 -19.03 -6.40 -11.07
N THR A 160 -19.04 -7.64 -10.59
CA THR A 160 -19.81 -8.07 -9.42
C THR A 160 -19.00 -7.99 -8.14
N TRP A 161 -19.70 -7.79 -7.00
CA TRP A 161 -19.07 -7.66 -5.68
C TRP A 161 -18.22 -8.88 -5.29
N TRP A 162 -18.63 -10.10 -5.66
CA TRP A 162 -17.91 -11.32 -5.30
C TRP A 162 -16.54 -11.44 -6.00
N LYS A 163 -16.39 -10.89 -7.22
CA LYS A 163 -15.09 -10.83 -7.90
C LYS A 163 -14.14 -9.89 -7.17
N VAL A 164 -14.69 -8.80 -6.63
CA VAL A 164 -13.96 -7.85 -5.81
C VAL A 164 -13.60 -8.45 -4.44
N ALA A 165 -14.49 -9.23 -3.83
CA ALA A 165 -14.17 -10.00 -2.62
C ALA A 165 -13.05 -11.02 -2.87
N LEU A 166 -13.13 -11.80 -3.96
CA LEU A 166 -12.08 -12.76 -4.32
C LEU A 166 -10.74 -12.06 -4.58
N ALA A 167 -10.76 -10.92 -5.26
CA ALA A 167 -9.58 -10.08 -5.42
C ALA A 167 -9.00 -9.60 -4.09
N GLY A 168 -9.86 -9.23 -3.13
CA GLY A 168 -9.48 -8.88 -1.76
C GLY A 168 -8.80 -10.04 -1.05
N LEU A 169 -9.35 -11.25 -1.16
CA LEU A 169 -8.76 -12.45 -0.58
C LEU A 169 -7.36 -12.74 -1.15
N VAL A 170 -7.21 -12.66 -2.47
CA VAL A 170 -5.92 -12.92 -3.15
C VAL A 170 -4.89 -11.84 -2.83
N LEU A 171 -5.23 -10.55 -3.00
CA LEU A 171 -4.30 -9.45 -2.70
C LEU A 171 -4.02 -9.31 -1.22
N GLY A 172 -4.98 -9.65 -0.35
CA GLY A 172 -4.77 -9.70 1.09
C GLY A 172 -3.85 -10.85 1.48
N PHE A 173 -3.95 -12.02 0.83
CA PHE A 173 -2.98 -13.10 1.05
C PHE A 173 -1.57 -12.71 0.60
N LEU A 174 -1.44 -12.06 -0.56
CA LEU A 174 -0.16 -11.52 -1.02
C LEU A 174 0.39 -10.43 -0.09
N SER A 175 -0.48 -9.56 0.45
CA SER A 175 -0.12 -8.61 1.51
C SER A 175 0.44 -9.34 2.72
N GLY A 176 -0.26 -10.38 3.20
CA GLY A 176 0.16 -11.22 4.31
C GLY A 176 1.53 -11.86 4.10
N LEU A 177 1.86 -12.28 2.88
CA LEU A 177 3.19 -12.83 2.55
C LEU A 177 4.30 -11.78 2.62
N VAL A 178 3.99 -10.52 2.34
CA VAL A 178 4.96 -9.41 2.38
C VAL A 178 5.07 -8.83 3.80
N SER A 179 3.98 -8.81 4.56
CA SER A 179 3.92 -8.27 5.91
C SER A 179 4.43 -9.26 6.97
N ALA A 180 4.17 -10.57 6.84
CA ALA A 180 4.55 -11.56 7.86
C ALA A 180 6.05 -11.62 8.17
N PRO A 181 6.98 -11.61 7.19
CA PRO A 181 8.41 -11.61 7.49
C PRO A 181 8.85 -10.36 8.25
N VAL A 182 8.28 -9.20 7.91
CA VAL A 182 8.53 -7.93 8.60
C VAL A 182 8.01 -8.00 10.03
N ALA A 183 6.75 -8.44 10.21
CA ALA A 183 6.14 -8.59 11.53
C ALA A 183 6.90 -9.57 12.43
N ASN A 184 7.42 -10.66 11.87
CA ASN A 184 8.15 -11.68 12.63
C ASN A 184 9.59 -11.24 12.93
N PHE A 185 10.38 -10.88 11.90
CA PHE A 185 11.81 -10.66 12.06
C PHE A 185 12.17 -9.32 12.69
N ILE A 186 11.32 -8.30 12.54
CA ILE A 186 11.57 -6.96 13.10
C ILE A 186 10.84 -6.78 14.42
N PHE A 187 9.60 -7.26 14.53
CA PHE A 187 8.72 -6.96 15.67
C PHE A 187 8.35 -8.17 16.55
N GLY A 188 8.85 -9.37 16.23
CA GLY A 188 8.58 -10.59 17.02
C GLY A 188 7.10 -10.96 17.14
N GLY A 189 6.23 -10.48 16.23
CA GLY A 189 4.79 -10.73 16.26
C GLY A 189 3.95 -9.75 17.07
N THR A 190 4.55 -8.67 17.60
CA THR A 190 3.85 -7.68 18.46
C THR A 190 3.44 -6.38 17.74
N ALA A 191 3.51 -6.37 16.40
CA ALA A 191 3.34 -5.15 15.60
C ALA A 191 1.97 -4.45 15.71
N GLY A 192 0.93 -5.13 16.23
CA GLY A 192 -0.40 -4.54 16.40
C GLY A 192 -1.14 -5.14 17.57
N THR A 193 -1.98 -4.34 18.24
CA THR A 193 -2.67 -4.77 19.47
C THR A 193 -3.64 -5.93 19.22
N GLY A 194 -4.60 -5.78 18.30
CA GLY A 194 -5.56 -6.83 17.97
C GLY A 194 -4.93 -8.02 17.23
N THR A 195 -3.95 -7.77 16.36
CA THR A 195 -3.26 -8.84 15.63
C THR A 195 -2.32 -9.64 16.53
N GLY A 196 -1.67 -9.00 17.51
CA GLY A 196 -0.89 -9.68 18.55
C GLY A 196 -1.74 -10.65 19.37
N LEU A 197 -3.01 -10.34 19.62
CA LEU A 197 -3.93 -11.29 20.28
C LEU A 197 -4.17 -12.55 19.45
N LEU A 198 -4.23 -12.45 18.11
CA LEU A 198 -4.28 -13.66 17.27
C LEU A 198 -2.98 -14.45 17.34
N VAL A 199 -1.82 -13.78 17.36
CA VAL A 199 -0.52 -14.46 17.51
C VAL A 199 -0.51 -15.24 18.82
N SER A 200 -0.80 -14.60 19.96
CA SER A 200 -0.86 -15.27 21.26
C SER A 200 -1.92 -16.37 21.31
N GLY A 201 -3.05 -16.17 20.62
CA GLY A 201 -4.08 -17.19 20.45
C GLY A 201 -3.54 -18.45 19.75
N TYR A 202 -2.81 -18.28 18.65
CA TYR A 202 -2.16 -19.39 17.96
C TYR A 202 -1.06 -20.04 18.81
N GLU A 203 -0.22 -19.26 19.50
CA GLU A 203 0.78 -19.80 20.43
C GLU A 203 0.15 -20.65 21.54
N SER A 204 -1.02 -20.25 22.04
CA SER A 204 -1.76 -21.04 23.04
C SER A 204 -2.22 -22.40 22.53
N LEU A 205 -2.32 -22.59 21.21
CA LEU A 205 -2.59 -23.88 20.55
C LEU A 205 -1.32 -24.72 20.36
N GLY A 206 -0.17 -24.26 20.85
CA GLY A 206 1.11 -24.97 20.82
C GLY A 206 1.93 -24.78 19.54
N VAL A 207 1.56 -23.83 18.67
CA VAL A 207 2.39 -23.51 17.50
C VAL A 207 3.55 -22.57 17.88
N SER A 208 4.66 -22.67 17.15
CA SER A 208 5.81 -21.77 17.37
C SER A 208 5.44 -20.31 17.08
N ASN A 209 6.11 -19.35 17.75
CA ASN A 209 5.90 -17.92 17.55
C ASN A 209 5.95 -17.53 16.06
N THR A 210 6.99 -17.95 15.33
CA THR A 210 7.10 -17.66 13.89
C THR A 210 5.92 -18.21 13.10
N THR A 211 5.50 -19.46 13.35
CA THR A 211 4.30 -19.99 12.70
C THR A 211 3.05 -19.19 13.07
N ALA A 212 2.91 -18.77 14.32
CA ALA A 212 1.78 -17.97 14.80
C ALA A 212 1.70 -16.60 14.10
N VAL A 213 2.82 -15.90 13.91
CA VAL A 213 2.87 -14.63 13.19
C VAL A 213 2.44 -14.79 11.73
N PHE A 214 2.96 -15.81 11.05
CA PHE A 214 2.57 -16.08 9.66
C PHE A 214 1.09 -16.47 9.53
N LEU A 215 0.59 -17.32 10.42
CA LEU A 215 -0.84 -17.67 10.47
C LEU A 215 -1.71 -16.45 10.74
N GLN A 216 -1.29 -15.55 11.63
CA GLN A 216 -1.99 -14.30 11.87
C GLN A 216 -2.08 -13.47 10.60
N SER A 217 -0.96 -13.20 9.91
CA SER A 217 -0.97 -12.36 8.72
C SER A 217 -1.78 -13.01 7.58
N TRP A 218 -1.70 -14.33 7.42
CA TRP A 218 -2.48 -15.08 6.41
C TRP A 218 -3.96 -15.21 6.75
N THR A 219 -4.37 -14.91 7.98
CA THR A 219 -5.79 -14.88 8.39
C THR A 219 -6.33 -13.45 8.33
N SER A 220 -5.63 -12.53 8.97
CA SER A 220 -6.02 -11.13 9.15
C SER A 220 -6.00 -10.36 7.82
N ASP A 221 -4.89 -10.41 7.07
CA ASP A 221 -4.74 -9.59 5.86
C ASP A 221 -5.79 -9.93 4.79
N PRO A 222 -6.09 -11.20 4.46
CA PRO A 222 -7.17 -11.52 3.53
C PRO A 222 -8.54 -11.00 3.98
N ILE A 223 -8.89 -11.19 5.24
CA ILE A 223 -10.19 -10.75 5.78
C ILE A 223 -10.28 -9.22 5.74
N ASP A 224 -9.21 -8.55 6.16
CA ASP A 224 -9.07 -7.09 6.11
C ASP A 224 -9.29 -6.56 4.70
N LYS A 225 -8.62 -7.14 3.70
CA LYS A 225 -8.74 -6.69 2.31
C LYS A 225 -10.09 -7.00 1.71
N VAL A 226 -10.74 -8.12 2.06
CA VAL A 226 -12.13 -8.38 1.64
C VAL A 226 -13.06 -7.26 2.13
N ILE A 227 -12.96 -6.88 3.41
CA ILE A 227 -13.79 -5.82 3.99
C ILE A 227 -13.53 -4.48 3.28
N ILE A 228 -12.27 -4.07 3.16
CA ILE A 228 -11.89 -2.82 2.50
C ILE A 228 -12.36 -2.81 1.03
N PHE A 229 -12.15 -3.90 0.30
CA PHE A 229 -12.46 -3.96 -1.12
C PHE A 229 -13.96 -3.88 -1.37
N LEU A 230 -14.78 -4.53 -0.53
CA LEU A 230 -16.23 -4.44 -0.58
C LEU A 230 -16.74 -3.05 -0.19
N ALA A 231 -16.12 -2.40 0.81
CA ALA A 231 -16.45 -1.04 1.18
C ALA A 231 -16.14 -0.07 0.03
N VAL A 232 -14.97 -0.19 -0.60
CA VAL A 232 -14.61 0.61 -1.78
C VAL A 232 -15.50 0.25 -2.98
N PHE A 233 -15.94 -1.00 -3.13
CA PHE A 233 -16.91 -1.38 -4.16
C PHE A 233 -18.24 -0.64 -3.99
N ALA A 234 -18.75 -0.58 -2.76
CA ALA A 234 -19.97 0.18 -2.45
C ALA A 234 -19.82 1.66 -2.78
N VAL A 235 -18.71 2.29 -2.35
CA VAL A 235 -18.42 3.71 -2.67
C VAL A 235 -18.27 3.93 -4.17
N TYR A 236 -17.51 3.08 -4.86
CA TYR A 236 -17.35 3.14 -6.30
C TYR A 236 -18.70 3.07 -7.01
N ARG A 237 -19.59 2.16 -6.58
CA ARG A 237 -20.93 1.99 -7.14
C ARG A 237 -21.85 3.18 -6.88
N ALA A 238 -21.72 3.83 -5.73
CA ALA A 238 -22.49 5.02 -5.38
C ALA A 238 -22.08 6.27 -6.18
N LEU A 239 -20.82 6.36 -6.64
CA LEU A 239 -20.35 7.52 -7.43
C LEU A 239 -21.01 7.56 -8.83
N PRO A 240 -21.54 8.71 -9.29
CA PRO A 240 -22.01 8.87 -10.67
C PRO A 240 -20.89 8.65 -11.69
N LEU A 241 -21.22 8.12 -12.87
CA LEU A 241 -20.24 7.84 -13.94
C LEU A 241 -19.44 9.09 -14.33
N ARG A 242 -20.10 10.26 -14.37
CA ARG A 242 -19.43 11.54 -14.67
C ARG A 242 -18.34 11.85 -13.65
N THR A 243 -18.62 11.68 -12.36
CA THR A 243 -17.66 11.91 -11.27
C THR A 243 -16.47 10.95 -11.36
N ARG A 244 -16.70 9.68 -11.67
CA ARG A 244 -15.61 8.68 -11.82
C ARG A 244 -14.60 9.09 -12.89
N ARG A 245 -15.07 9.56 -14.06
CA ARG A 245 -14.21 9.99 -15.17
C ARG A 245 -13.33 11.18 -14.82
N THR A 246 -13.76 12.03 -13.89
CA THR A 246 -12.96 13.20 -13.49
C THR A 246 -11.72 12.86 -12.67
N PHE A 247 -11.56 11.59 -12.26
CA PHE A 247 -10.38 11.09 -11.55
C PHE A 247 -9.40 10.30 -12.44
N GLU A 248 -9.78 10.02 -13.69
CA GLU A 248 -8.92 9.27 -14.61
C GLU A 248 -7.71 10.14 -15.02
N PRO A 249 -6.49 9.57 -15.07
CA PRO A 249 -5.31 10.29 -15.57
C PRO A 249 -5.49 10.73 -17.03
N ASP A 250 -4.91 11.88 -17.40
CA ASP A 250 -4.91 12.35 -18.79
C ASP A 250 -3.99 11.48 -19.65
N THR A 251 -4.57 10.72 -20.59
CA THR A 251 -3.82 9.85 -21.53
C THR A 251 -3.44 10.56 -22.83
N THR A 252 -3.78 11.84 -23.00
CA THR A 252 -3.57 12.60 -24.25
C THR A 252 -2.10 12.72 -24.63
N THR A 253 -1.18 12.70 -23.67
CA THR A 253 0.27 12.74 -23.91
C THR A 253 0.83 11.44 -24.51
N ASP A 254 0.16 10.31 -24.27
CA ASP A 254 0.63 9.01 -24.78
C ASP A 254 0.36 8.87 -26.29
N THR A 255 -0.69 9.51 -26.82
CA THR A 255 -1.08 9.46 -28.24
C THR A 255 -0.18 10.30 -29.15
N GLU A 256 0.26 11.48 -28.70
CA GLU A 256 1.19 12.34 -29.49
C GLU A 256 2.57 11.69 -29.63
N THR A 257 3.04 10.97 -28.61
CA THR A 257 4.35 10.29 -28.64
C THR A 257 4.35 9.10 -29.60
N ASP A 258 3.29 8.27 -29.61
CA ASP A 258 3.18 7.14 -30.56
C ASP A 258 3.10 7.65 -32.01
N THR A 259 2.42 8.78 -32.25
CA THR A 259 2.30 9.33 -33.61
C THR A 259 3.64 9.85 -34.13
N ALA A 260 4.44 10.51 -33.29
CA ALA A 260 5.76 11.02 -33.65
C ALA A 260 6.80 9.90 -33.90
N THR A 261 6.66 8.76 -33.23
CA THR A 261 7.58 7.60 -33.36
C THR A 261 7.28 6.76 -34.60
N VAL A 262 6.05 6.81 -35.13
CA VAL A 262 5.65 6.12 -36.37
C VAL A 262 6.03 6.92 -37.63
N THR A 263 6.27 8.23 -37.49
CA THR A 263 6.63 9.14 -38.60
C THR A 263 8.13 9.38 -38.78
N ALA A 264 9.00 8.69 -38.02
CA ALA A 264 10.46 8.81 -38.07
C ALA A 264 11.10 7.49 -38.49
#